data_AF-A0A9N9DL15-F1
#
_entry.id   AF-A0A9N9DL15-F1
#
_cell.length_a   1.000
_cell.length_b   1.000
_cell.length_c   1.000
_cell.angle_alpha   90.00
_cell.angle_beta   90.00
_cell.angle_gamma   90.00
#
_symmetry.space_group_name_H-M   'P 1'
#
loop_
_entity.id
_entity.type
_entity.pdbx_description
1 polymer ?
#
loop_
_entity_poly.entity_id
_entity_poly.type
_entity_poly.pdbx_seq_one_letter_code
_entity_poly.pdbx_strand_id
1 'polypeptide(L)'
;MYQGTSPAIEIDYDEELTNLTQRQLKSHVVNINGKDIESILDSVNIEMEVWLPIANSDYFISNLGRVKNKNGRISEESVLKGHGYIRSNININGVSTKPYTHRLVAQTFIPNPEKRSFVNHINGIKTDNQVDNLEWVTPKENANRKIFPNPASRGRSRKVVQKTLNEDIIQIWDSAKLAEWREIEFNSQKFQVSSLGRVKLLNGMITQGSLSAGYFRVGRKYLNYQVHRLVAVAFCLKEQGKNYVNHIDGNSTNNKASNLEWCTQKENMQHAVHLRLWNGYKRAVKQIFDNAFTQEFLSLKEAERATGIKSQNIMAVCQD
;
A
#
# COMPACT_ATOMS: atom_id res chain seq x y z
N MET A 1 24.65 -9.89 70.81
CA MET A 1 24.56 -9.59 69.37
C MET A 1 23.23 -10.12 68.86
N TYR A 2 22.48 -9.26 68.19
CA TYR A 2 21.27 -9.45 67.39
C TYR A 2 20.06 -10.23 67.94
N GLN A 3 18.97 -9.46 68.09
CA GLN A 3 17.59 -9.84 68.37
C GLN A 3 16.79 -9.97 67.05
N GLY A 4 15.67 -10.72 67.07
CA GLY A 4 14.41 -10.20 66.50
C GLY A 4 13.72 -10.96 65.35
N THR A 5 12.64 -11.66 65.72
CA THR A 5 11.33 -11.82 65.04
C THR A 5 11.15 -12.61 63.72
N SER A 6 10.23 -13.57 63.78
CA SER A 6 9.42 -14.21 62.72
C SER A 6 7.95 -13.80 62.95
N PRO A 7 6.91 -14.08 62.11
CA PRO A 7 6.75 -14.37 60.66
C PRO A 7 5.61 -13.54 59.99
N ALA A 8 5.41 -13.60 58.65
CA ALA A 8 4.10 -13.49 57.97
C ALA A 8 4.21 -13.79 56.47
N ILE A 9 3.30 -14.61 55.97
CA ILE A 9 3.19 -15.17 54.62
C ILE A 9 2.14 -14.36 53.84
N GLU A 10 2.45 -13.98 52.61
CA GLU A 10 1.47 -13.74 51.54
C GLU A 10 1.98 -14.48 50.29
N ILE A 11 1.26 -15.53 49.92
CA ILE A 11 1.41 -16.27 48.65
C ILE A 11 0.31 -15.72 47.76
N ASP A 12 0.56 -15.33 46.48
CA ASP A 12 -0.45 -15.67 45.45
C ASP A 12 -0.02 -15.70 43.95
N TYR A 13 0.12 -16.94 43.44
CA TYR A 13 -0.33 -17.57 42.18
C TYR A 13 0.21 -17.29 40.75
N ASP A 14 0.79 -16.14 40.35
CA ASP A 14 1.02 -15.90 38.89
C ASP A 14 2.32 -16.49 38.27
N GLU A 15 3.39 -16.66 39.05
CA GLU A 15 4.71 -17.00 38.51
C GLU A 15 4.93 -18.52 38.27
N GLU A 16 4.17 -19.37 38.97
CA GLU A 16 4.12 -20.82 38.71
C GLU A 16 3.08 -21.20 37.65
N LEU A 17 1.99 -20.43 37.48
CA LEU A 17 0.98 -20.70 36.43
C LEU A 17 1.57 -20.59 35.01
N THR A 18 2.53 -19.69 34.82
CA THR A 18 3.18 -19.43 33.52
C THR A 18 4.15 -20.55 33.13
N ASN A 19 4.77 -21.22 34.10
CA ASN A 19 5.71 -22.33 33.86
C ASN A 19 5.03 -23.71 33.88
N LEU A 20 3.89 -23.87 34.56
CA LEU A 20 3.09 -25.10 34.51
C LEU A 20 2.33 -25.27 33.18
N THR A 21 1.84 -24.18 32.61
CA THR A 21 1.03 -24.21 31.36
C THR A 21 1.83 -24.72 30.16
N GLN A 22 3.10 -24.34 29.99
CA GLN A 22 3.91 -24.82 28.86
C GLN A 22 4.31 -26.31 28.96
N ARG A 23 4.37 -26.87 30.17
CA ARG A 23 4.79 -28.27 30.38
C ARG A 23 3.59 -29.23 30.40
N GLN A 24 2.42 -28.79 30.87
CA GLN A 24 1.17 -29.57 30.82
C GLN A 24 0.53 -29.57 29.41
N LEU A 25 0.65 -28.47 28.64
CA LEU A 25 0.13 -28.42 27.27
C LEU A 25 0.90 -29.30 26.28
N LYS A 26 2.10 -29.77 26.60
CA LYS A 26 2.85 -30.74 25.77
C LYS A 26 2.57 -32.20 26.14
N SER A 27 2.13 -32.51 27.37
CA SER A 27 1.94 -33.89 27.82
C SER A 27 0.51 -34.43 27.67
N HIS A 28 -0.50 -33.55 27.54
CA HIS A 28 -1.89 -33.94 27.27
C HIS A 28 -2.26 -33.97 25.77
N VAL A 29 -1.28 -33.88 24.87
CA VAL A 29 -1.45 -33.90 23.39
C VAL A 29 -1.64 -35.32 22.85
N VAL A 30 -2.18 -36.24 23.65
CA VAL A 30 -2.56 -37.57 23.18
C VAL A 30 -4.07 -37.69 23.29
N ASN A 31 -4.72 -37.64 22.13
CA ASN A 31 -6.16 -37.73 21.89
C ASN A 31 -6.97 -36.50 22.31
N ILE A 32 -7.54 -35.80 21.32
CA ILE A 32 -9.00 -35.67 21.11
C ILE A 32 -9.23 -34.98 19.74
N ASN A 33 -9.86 -35.74 18.84
CA ASN A 33 -10.78 -35.33 17.77
C ASN A 33 -10.43 -34.14 16.85
N GLY A 34 -9.58 -34.40 15.86
CA GLY A 34 -9.90 -34.12 14.45
C GLY A 34 -10.24 -32.68 14.03
N LYS A 35 -9.77 -31.66 14.74
CA LYS A 35 -9.74 -30.27 14.27
C LYS A 35 -8.31 -29.77 14.25
N ASP A 36 -7.94 -29.10 13.17
CA ASP A 36 -6.60 -28.53 12.95
C ASP A 36 -6.19 -27.64 14.12
N ILE A 37 -5.20 -28.10 14.88
CA ILE A 37 -4.69 -27.46 16.09
C ILE A 37 -3.95 -26.16 15.74
N GLU A 38 -3.44 -26.01 14.51
CA GLU A 38 -2.85 -24.76 14.01
C GLU A 38 -3.86 -23.60 14.01
N SER A 39 -5.12 -23.88 13.67
CA SER A 39 -6.19 -22.87 13.64
C SER A 39 -6.54 -22.29 15.03
N ILE A 40 -6.27 -23.02 16.10
CA ILE A 40 -6.56 -22.59 17.48
C ILE A 40 -5.35 -21.84 18.05
N LEU A 41 -4.12 -22.28 17.75
CA LEU A 41 -2.90 -21.60 18.18
C LEU A 41 -2.74 -20.21 17.55
N ASP A 42 -3.19 -20.04 16.30
CA ASP A 42 -3.22 -18.74 15.62
C ASP A 42 -4.23 -17.74 16.24
N SER A 43 -5.20 -18.22 17.04
CA SER A 43 -6.25 -17.38 17.62
C SER A 43 -5.92 -16.81 19.02
N VAL A 44 -4.81 -17.21 19.65
CA VAL A 44 -4.52 -16.87 21.07
C VAL A 44 -3.25 -16.03 21.27
N ASN A 45 -2.42 -15.78 20.26
CA ASN A 45 -1.09 -15.19 20.52
C ASN A 45 -0.71 -13.95 19.71
N ILE A 46 -1.56 -12.92 19.75
CA ILE A 46 -1.20 -11.57 19.28
C ILE A 46 -1.78 -10.57 20.28
N GLU A 47 -1.02 -10.13 21.31
CA GLU A 47 -1.17 -8.82 21.98
C GLU A 47 -0.23 -8.53 23.17
N MET A 48 0.55 -9.49 23.72
CA MET A 48 1.44 -9.20 24.87
C MET A 48 2.87 -8.80 24.48
N GLU A 49 3.41 -7.73 25.12
CA GLU A 49 4.81 -7.33 24.98
C GLU A 49 5.73 -8.16 25.89
N VAL A 50 6.64 -8.92 25.29
CA VAL A 50 7.62 -9.78 25.97
C VAL A 50 8.98 -9.10 25.96
N TRP A 51 9.68 -9.11 27.10
CA TRP A 51 11.02 -8.53 27.28
C TRP A 51 12.06 -9.59 27.59
N LEU A 52 13.17 -9.61 26.85
CA LEU A 52 14.29 -10.54 27.04
C LEU A 52 15.62 -9.80 27.20
N PRO A 53 16.59 -10.38 27.96
CA PRO A 53 17.89 -9.74 28.17
C PRO A 53 18.73 -9.74 26.89
N ILE A 54 19.40 -8.61 26.61
CA ILE A 54 20.40 -8.53 25.55
C ILE A 54 21.71 -9.11 26.09
N ALA A 55 22.25 -10.12 25.40
CA ALA A 55 23.46 -10.82 25.81
C ALA A 55 24.63 -9.86 26.10
N ASN A 56 25.32 -10.08 27.22
CA ASN A 56 26.46 -9.31 27.69
C ASN A 56 26.20 -7.81 27.92
N SER A 57 24.98 -7.46 28.35
CA SER A 57 24.59 -6.08 28.66
C SER A 57 23.62 -6.02 29.84
N ASP A 58 23.48 -4.83 30.42
CA ASP A 58 22.48 -4.51 31.46
C ASP A 58 21.12 -4.09 30.87
N TYR A 59 20.85 -4.43 29.61
CA TYR A 59 19.69 -3.97 28.86
C TYR A 59 18.77 -5.13 28.45
N PHE A 60 17.50 -4.80 28.29
CA PHE A 60 16.45 -5.71 27.81
C PHE A 60 15.87 -5.17 26.52
N ILE A 61 15.43 -6.06 25.65
CA ILE A 61 14.75 -5.74 24.39
C ILE A 61 13.40 -6.44 24.32
N SER A 62 12.40 -5.73 23.81
CA SER A 62 11.07 -6.29 23.63
C SER A 62 10.83 -6.87 22.24
N ASN A 63 9.85 -7.76 22.12
CA ASN A 63 9.33 -8.24 20.84
C ASN A 63 8.75 -7.09 19.98
N LEU A 64 8.42 -5.94 20.57
CA LEU A 64 8.00 -4.73 19.85
C LEU A 64 9.16 -3.82 19.42
N GLY A 65 10.41 -4.21 19.71
CA GLY A 65 11.60 -3.48 19.30
C GLY A 65 11.99 -2.30 20.19
N ARG A 66 11.48 -2.25 21.43
CA ARG A 66 11.87 -1.25 22.43
C ARG A 66 13.04 -1.76 23.27
N VAL A 67 13.89 -0.85 23.74
CA VAL A 67 15.04 -1.19 24.61
C VAL A 67 14.90 -0.48 25.94
N LYS A 68 15.07 -1.20 27.05
CA LYS A 68 15.07 -0.64 28.40
C LYS A 68 16.33 -1.04 29.17
N ASN A 69 16.75 -0.22 30.12
CA ASN A 69 17.85 -0.57 31.03
C ASN A 69 17.35 -1.42 32.21
N LYS A 70 18.28 -1.91 33.05
CA LYS A 70 17.98 -2.64 34.29
C LYS A 70 17.08 -1.92 35.29
N ASN A 71 17.00 -0.59 35.22
CA ASN A 71 16.14 0.23 36.07
C ASN A 71 14.74 0.44 35.43
N GLY A 72 14.43 -0.24 34.33
CA GLY A 72 13.15 -0.15 33.63
C GLY A 72 12.97 1.08 32.73
N ARG A 73 13.95 1.99 32.66
CA ARG A 73 13.87 3.17 31.80
C ARG A 73 14.03 2.76 30.33
N ILE A 74 13.02 3.08 29.53
CA ILE A 74 13.01 2.87 28.07
C ILE A 74 13.87 3.94 27.41
N SER A 75 14.74 3.53 26.50
CA SER A 75 15.59 4.42 25.72
C SER A 75 14.81 5.10 24.60
N GLU A 76 15.05 6.39 24.39
CA GLU A 76 14.49 7.12 23.25
C GLU A 76 15.05 6.58 21.92
N GLU A 77 14.16 6.39 20.95
CA GLU A 77 14.51 5.90 19.63
C GLU A 77 15.30 6.94 18.84
N SER A 78 16.58 6.68 18.57
CA SER A 78 17.38 7.53 17.70
C SER A 78 17.37 7.01 16.26
N VAL A 79 16.71 7.75 15.36
CA VAL A 79 16.69 7.47 13.92
C VAL A 79 17.92 8.08 13.25
N LEU A 80 18.73 7.26 12.57
CA LEU A 80 19.87 7.75 11.80
C LEU A 80 19.43 8.62 10.61
N LYS A 81 19.88 9.89 10.55
CA LYS A 81 19.82 10.73 9.34
C LYS A 81 20.66 10.07 8.24
N GLY A 82 19.99 9.54 7.20
CA GLY A 82 20.62 9.02 5.98
C GLY A 82 20.21 7.59 5.60
N HIS A 83 20.15 6.65 6.56
CA HIS A 83 19.91 5.22 6.26
C HIS A 83 18.56 4.67 6.76
N GLY A 84 17.90 5.38 7.67
CA GLY A 84 16.53 5.08 8.13
C GLY A 84 16.39 3.98 9.19
N TYR A 85 17.49 3.40 9.69
CA TYR A 85 17.44 2.38 10.75
C TYR A 85 17.54 3.01 12.14
N ILE A 86 16.81 2.44 13.11
CA ILE A 86 16.93 2.76 14.53
C ILE A 86 18.19 2.10 15.10
N ARG A 87 18.95 2.87 15.90
CA ARG A 87 20.05 2.36 16.71
C ARG A 87 19.82 2.74 18.16
N SER A 88 20.14 1.80 19.05
CA SER A 88 20.03 1.98 20.49
C SER A 88 21.42 2.21 21.07
N ASN A 89 21.61 3.28 21.85
CA ASN A 89 22.84 3.48 22.61
C ASN A 89 22.80 2.53 23.81
N ILE A 90 23.65 1.50 23.80
CA ILE A 90 23.75 0.54 24.91
C ILE A 90 25.21 0.21 25.19
N ASN A 91 25.48 -0.20 26.43
CA ASN A 91 26.79 -0.69 26.83
C ASN A 91 26.79 -2.22 26.74
N ILE A 92 27.64 -2.76 25.88
CA ILE A 92 27.86 -4.21 25.76
C ILE A 92 29.31 -4.46 26.17
N ASN A 93 29.55 -5.39 27.11
CA ASN A 93 30.89 -5.66 27.64
C ASN A 93 31.63 -4.41 28.17
N GLY A 94 30.90 -3.47 28.78
CA GLY A 94 31.48 -2.21 29.28
C GLY A 94 31.83 -1.18 28.20
N VAL A 95 31.62 -1.47 26.91
CA VAL A 95 31.87 -0.55 25.79
C VAL A 95 30.57 0.05 25.29
N SER A 96 30.51 1.38 25.21
CA SER A 96 29.36 2.08 24.63
C SER A 96 29.31 1.88 23.12
N THR A 97 28.21 1.31 22.65
CA THR A 97 27.99 0.98 21.24
C THR A 97 26.60 1.40 20.77
N LYS A 98 26.41 1.42 19.45
CA LYS A 98 25.16 1.80 18.78
C LYS A 98 24.70 0.69 17.83
N PRO A 99 24.38 -0.52 18.33
CA PRO A 99 23.87 -1.60 17.50
C PRO A 99 22.54 -1.23 16.86
N TYR A 100 22.23 -1.90 15.74
CA TYR A 100 20.93 -1.78 15.10
C TYR A 100 19.85 -2.49 15.90
N THR A 101 18.76 -1.81 16.20
CA THR A 101 17.69 -2.33 17.06
C THR A 101 17.06 -3.60 16.49
N HIS A 102 16.70 -3.62 15.20
CA HIS A 102 16.18 -4.82 14.55
C HIS A 102 17.11 -6.05 14.64
N ARG A 103 18.43 -5.85 14.64
CA ARG A 103 19.37 -6.97 14.81
C ARG A 103 19.33 -7.54 16.21
N LEU A 104 19.25 -6.67 17.22
CA LEU A 104 19.09 -7.10 18.60
C LEU A 104 17.79 -7.90 18.77
N VAL A 105 16.69 -7.44 18.19
CA VAL A 105 15.40 -8.15 18.24
C VAL A 105 15.54 -9.54 17.60
N ALA A 106 16.03 -9.59 16.36
CA ALA A 106 16.18 -10.85 15.64
C ALA A 106 17.15 -11.83 16.32
N GLN A 107 18.25 -11.34 16.92
CA GLN A 107 19.19 -12.17 17.67
C GLN A 107 18.59 -12.72 18.97
N THR A 108 17.61 -12.03 19.55
CA THR A 108 17.02 -12.38 20.84
C THR A 108 15.81 -13.29 20.68
N PHE A 109 14.96 -13.03 19.67
CA PHE A 109 13.66 -13.70 19.54
C PHE A 109 13.56 -14.66 18.34
N ILE A 110 14.43 -14.55 17.32
CA ILE A 110 14.30 -15.33 16.08
C ILE A 110 15.45 -16.35 15.98
N PRO A 111 15.16 -17.66 16.06
CA PRO A 111 16.15 -18.70 15.82
C PRO A 111 16.82 -18.55 14.44
N ASN A 112 18.14 -18.72 14.39
CA ASN A 112 18.92 -18.66 13.14
C ASN A 112 19.72 -19.95 12.92
N PRO A 113 19.04 -21.10 12.70
CA PRO A 113 19.71 -22.40 12.56
C PRO A 113 20.63 -22.44 11.32
N GLU A 114 20.27 -21.72 10.25
CA GLU A 114 21.01 -21.65 9.00
C GLU A 114 22.16 -20.63 9.00
N LYS A 115 22.43 -19.96 10.13
CA LYS A 115 23.50 -18.96 10.31
C LYS A 115 23.53 -17.87 9.23
N ARG A 116 22.35 -17.41 8.82
CA ARG A 116 22.18 -16.31 7.87
C ARG A 116 22.71 -15.00 8.48
N SER A 117 23.38 -14.17 7.68
CA SER A 117 24.18 -13.04 8.18
C SER A 117 23.47 -11.69 8.19
N PHE A 118 22.29 -11.59 7.57
CA PHE A 118 21.53 -10.34 7.46
C PHE A 118 20.12 -10.50 8.05
N VAL A 119 19.59 -9.39 8.58
CA VAL A 119 18.22 -9.30 9.09
C VAL A 119 17.47 -8.36 8.14
N ASN A 120 16.30 -8.78 7.67
CA ASN A 120 15.43 -8.02 6.79
C ASN A 120 14.15 -7.60 7.52
N HIS A 121 13.61 -6.44 7.15
CA HIS A 121 12.26 -5.99 7.52
C HIS A 121 11.28 -6.45 6.45
N ILE A 122 10.30 -7.30 6.81
CA ILE A 122 9.35 -7.91 5.87
C ILE A 122 8.50 -6.83 5.18
N ASN A 123 8.00 -5.86 5.94
CA ASN A 123 7.22 -4.73 5.41
C ASN A 123 8.09 -3.60 4.80
N GLY A 124 9.41 -3.70 4.89
CA GLY A 124 10.35 -2.71 4.37
C GLY A 124 10.47 -1.42 5.19
N ILE A 125 9.74 -1.28 6.30
CA ILE A 125 9.78 -0.13 7.20
C ILE A 125 10.89 -0.34 8.22
N LYS A 126 12.01 0.35 8.02
CA LYS A 126 13.24 0.19 8.83
C LYS A 126 13.15 0.64 10.29
N THR A 127 12.07 1.36 10.62
CA THR A 127 11.75 1.80 11.98
C THR A 127 10.82 0.83 12.70
N ASP A 128 10.14 -0.07 11.97
CA ASP A 128 9.24 -1.06 12.56
C ASP A 128 10.03 -2.31 12.95
N ASN A 129 10.56 -2.32 14.17
CA ASN A 129 11.42 -3.38 14.66
C ASN A 129 10.68 -4.49 15.42
N GLN A 130 9.37 -4.64 15.20
CA GLN A 130 8.60 -5.74 15.79
C GLN A 130 9.13 -7.09 15.29
N VAL A 131 9.19 -8.10 16.16
CA VAL A 131 9.78 -9.41 15.87
C VAL A 131 9.12 -10.07 14.65
N ASP A 132 7.79 -10.00 14.54
CA ASP A 132 7.03 -10.61 13.43
C ASP A 132 7.28 -9.92 12.08
N ASN A 133 7.86 -8.71 12.12
CA ASN A 133 8.27 -7.98 10.93
C ASN A 133 9.73 -8.23 10.53
N LEU A 134 10.45 -9.11 11.25
CA LEU A 134 11.87 -9.36 11.02
C LEU A 134 12.13 -10.81 10.61
N GLU A 135 13.14 -11.00 9.76
CA GLU A 135 13.55 -12.33 9.32
C GLU A 135 15.06 -12.40 9.04
N TRP A 136 15.65 -13.58 9.19
CA TRP A 136 17.04 -13.84 8.81
C TRP A 136 17.15 -14.17 7.31
N VAL A 137 18.04 -13.47 6.60
CA VAL A 137 18.25 -13.62 5.15
C VAL A 137 19.72 -13.75 4.79
N THR A 138 20.00 -14.49 3.72
CA THR A 138 21.35 -14.58 3.13
C THR A 138 21.75 -13.27 2.46
N PRO A 139 23.06 -13.02 2.21
CA PRO A 139 23.49 -11.84 1.47
C PRO A 139 22.83 -11.71 0.09
N LYS A 140 22.64 -12.84 -0.62
CA LYS A 140 22.00 -12.89 -1.94
C LYS A 140 20.50 -12.57 -1.85
N GLU A 141 19.79 -13.15 -0.89
CA GLU A 141 18.38 -12.82 -0.64
C GLU A 141 18.22 -11.37 -0.20
N ASN A 142 19.07 -10.87 0.69
CA ASN A 142 19.04 -9.47 1.13
C ASN A 142 19.36 -8.50 -0.02
N ALA A 143 20.32 -8.84 -0.89
CA ALA A 143 20.60 -8.06 -2.09
C ALA A 143 19.43 -8.08 -3.09
N ASN A 144 18.74 -9.21 -3.21
CA ASN A 144 17.51 -9.34 -4.00
C ASN A 144 16.30 -8.66 -3.33
N ARG A 145 16.29 -8.54 -2.00
CA ARG A 145 15.22 -7.94 -1.18
C ARG A 145 15.44 -6.46 -0.84
N LYS A 146 16.62 -5.88 -1.14
CA LYS A 146 16.96 -4.43 -1.10
C LYS A 146 16.06 -3.52 -1.98
N ILE A 147 14.94 -4.05 -2.45
CA ILE A 147 13.93 -3.40 -3.30
C ILE A 147 12.86 -2.68 -2.46
N PHE A 148 12.86 -2.81 -1.13
CA PHE A 148 12.06 -1.96 -0.25
C PHE A 148 12.80 -0.63 0.02
N PRO A 149 12.26 0.53 -0.41
CA PRO A 149 13.00 1.78 -0.33
C PRO A 149 12.96 2.36 1.09
N ASN A 150 14.14 2.83 1.53
CA ASN A 150 14.25 3.90 2.51
C ASN A 150 13.42 5.11 1.99
N PRO A 151 12.55 5.74 2.79
CA PRO A 151 11.83 6.95 2.39
C PRO A 151 12.75 8.07 1.87
N ALA A 152 14.04 8.04 2.25
CA ALA A 152 15.06 8.98 1.79
C ALA A 152 15.72 8.63 0.45
N SER A 153 15.53 7.42 -0.11
CA SER A 153 16.14 7.05 -1.39
C SER A 153 15.18 7.29 -2.56
N ARG A 154 15.46 8.34 -3.33
CA ARG A 154 14.77 8.69 -4.57
C ARG A 154 14.93 7.59 -5.63
N GLY A 155 14.06 6.58 -5.60
CA GLY A 155 13.65 5.85 -6.80
C GLY A 155 13.57 4.33 -6.72
N ARG A 156 12.49 3.82 -7.34
CA ARG A 156 12.19 2.44 -7.82
C ARG A 156 11.65 1.50 -6.72
N SER A 157 10.51 0.80 -6.76
CA SER A 157 9.32 0.65 -7.62
C SER A 157 8.39 -0.38 -6.91
N ARG A 158 7.04 -0.28 -6.91
CA ARG A 158 6.12 -1.20 -6.16
C ARG A 158 5.66 -2.43 -6.98
N LYS A 159 5.58 -3.65 -6.42
CA LYS A 159 4.96 -4.84 -7.08
C LYS A 159 3.48 -4.62 -7.41
N VAL A 160 2.98 -5.24 -8.49
CA VAL A 160 1.56 -5.16 -8.92
C VAL A 160 1.00 -6.57 -9.03
N VAL A 161 -0.26 -6.77 -8.64
CA VAL A 161 -0.96 -8.05 -8.73
C VAL A 161 -2.26 -7.83 -9.49
N GLN A 162 -2.51 -8.64 -10.52
CA GLN A 162 -3.79 -8.66 -11.22
C GLN A 162 -4.65 -9.78 -10.63
N LYS A 163 -5.89 -9.43 -10.25
CA LYS A 163 -6.87 -10.37 -9.70
C LYS A 163 -8.18 -10.33 -10.48
N THR A 164 -8.94 -11.42 -10.44
CA THR A 164 -10.35 -11.42 -10.83
C THR A 164 -11.20 -10.70 -9.77
N LEU A 165 -12.48 -10.44 -10.07
CA LEU A 165 -13.45 -9.94 -9.07
C LEU A 165 -13.64 -10.92 -7.90
N ASN A 166 -13.29 -12.19 -8.08
CA ASN A 166 -13.36 -13.24 -7.06
C ASN A 166 -12.01 -13.46 -6.34
N GLU A 167 -11.09 -12.49 -6.46
CA GLU A 167 -9.78 -12.47 -5.81
C GLU A 167 -8.74 -13.51 -6.27
N ASP A 168 -9.04 -14.29 -7.32
CA ASP A 168 -8.08 -15.23 -7.90
C ASP A 168 -6.89 -14.47 -8.50
N ILE A 169 -5.68 -14.91 -8.18
CA ILE A 169 -4.45 -14.31 -8.69
C ILE A 169 -4.23 -14.75 -10.13
N ILE A 170 -4.33 -13.80 -11.06
CA ILE A 170 -4.03 -14.03 -12.48
C ILE A 170 -2.52 -13.92 -12.71
N GLN A 171 -1.88 -12.88 -12.17
CA GLN A 171 -0.44 -12.62 -12.39
C GLN A 171 0.17 -11.65 -11.38
N ILE A 172 1.48 -11.77 -11.12
CA ILE A 172 2.28 -10.94 -10.20
C ILE A 172 3.48 -10.34 -10.94
N TRP A 173 3.73 -9.03 -10.78
CA TRP A 173 4.89 -8.33 -11.34
C TRP A 173 5.82 -7.74 -10.27
N ASP A 174 7.12 -7.81 -10.53
CA ASP A 174 8.18 -7.39 -9.61
C ASP A 174 8.27 -5.88 -9.39
N SER A 175 7.73 -5.05 -10.30
CA SER A 175 7.31 -3.70 -9.97
C SER A 175 6.51 -3.00 -11.06
N ALA A 176 5.84 -1.89 -10.71
CA ALA A 176 5.23 -0.97 -11.65
C ALA A 176 6.27 -0.46 -12.69
N LYS A 177 7.56 -0.29 -12.35
CA LYS A 177 8.60 0.16 -13.31
C LYS A 177 9.10 -0.92 -14.26
N LEU A 178 8.85 -2.21 -14.00
CA LEU A 178 8.95 -3.23 -15.05
C LEU A 178 7.71 -3.04 -15.90
N ALA A 179 7.72 -1.96 -16.67
CA ALA A 179 6.72 -1.75 -17.66
C ALA A 179 6.96 -2.88 -18.67
N GLU A 180 6.06 -3.86 -18.73
CA GLU A 180 6.06 -4.82 -19.81
C GLU A 180 6.05 -4.01 -21.09
N TRP A 181 7.03 -4.22 -21.96
CA TRP A 181 7.04 -3.60 -23.28
C TRP A 181 6.45 -4.60 -24.26
N ARG A 182 5.42 -4.18 -24.97
CA ARG A 182 4.82 -4.96 -26.06
C ARG A 182 4.95 -4.19 -27.36
N GLU A 183 5.23 -4.94 -28.40
CA GLU A 183 5.10 -4.45 -29.76
C GLU A 183 3.67 -4.67 -30.22
N ILE A 184 3.07 -3.60 -30.73
CA ILE A 184 1.73 -3.64 -31.30
C ILE A 184 1.73 -3.02 -32.68
N GLU A 185 0.81 -3.48 -33.50
CA GLU A 185 0.44 -2.82 -34.74
C GLU A 185 -0.91 -2.14 -34.57
N PHE A 186 -0.96 -0.84 -34.86
CA PHE A 186 -2.17 -0.04 -34.76
C PHE A 186 -2.24 0.91 -35.97
N ASN A 187 -3.32 0.83 -36.74
CA ASN A 187 -3.48 1.55 -38.01
C ASN A 187 -2.26 1.42 -38.95
N SER A 188 -1.79 0.18 -39.14
CA SER A 188 -0.62 -0.13 -39.99
C SER A 188 0.69 0.55 -39.55
N GLN A 189 0.78 0.96 -38.28
CA GLN A 189 1.98 1.50 -37.66
C GLN A 189 2.39 0.64 -36.47
N LYS A 190 3.69 0.34 -36.37
CA LYS A 190 4.25 -0.40 -35.24
C LYS A 190 4.61 0.54 -34.09
N PHE A 191 4.25 0.15 -32.87
CA PHE A 191 4.58 0.86 -31.65
C PHE A 191 5.16 -0.07 -30.61
N GLN A 192 6.12 0.43 -29.84
CA GLN A 192 6.57 -0.20 -28.61
C GLN A 192 5.93 0.57 -27.46
N VAL A 193 5.02 -0.08 -26.74
CA VAL A 193 4.28 0.53 -25.63
C VAL A 193 4.48 -0.24 -24.35
N SER A 194 4.44 0.47 -23.24
CA SER A 194 4.72 -0.06 -21.93
C SER A 194 3.46 -0.10 -21.06
N SER A 195 3.35 -1.08 -20.15
CA SER A 195 2.19 -1.19 -19.24
C SER A 195 1.99 0.02 -18.31
N LEU A 196 2.98 0.92 -18.22
CA LEU A 196 2.89 2.18 -17.48
C LEU A 196 2.38 3.38 -18.29
N GLY A 197 1.99 3.20 -19.54
CA GLY A 197 1.54 4.31 -20.36
C GLY A 197 2.64 5.14 -21.00
N ARG A 198 3.80 4.53 -21.23
CA ARG A 198 4.91 5.12 -22.03
C ARG A 198 5.02 4.47 -23.40
N VAL A 199 5.52 5.24 -24.36
CA VAL A 199 5.77 4.83 -25.75
C VAL A 199 7.24 5.06 -26.08
N LYS A 200 7.86 4.11 -26.79
CA LYS A 200 9.23 4.26 -27.31
C LYS A 200 9.19 4.73 -28.75
N LEU A 201 9.88 5.85 -29.00
CA LEU A 201 9.98 6.50 -30.29
C LEU A 201 11.00 5.78 -31.19
N LEU A 202 10.99 6.09 -32.49
CA LEU A 202 11.91 5.49 -33.47
C LEU A 202 13.39 5.75 -33.14
N ASN A 203 13.70 6.92 -32.56
CA ASN A 203 15.04 7.28 -32.10
C ASN A 203 15.45 6.60 -30.77
N GLY A 204 14.62 5.69 -30.25
CA GLY A 204 14.87 4.98 -29.00
C GLY A 204 14.46 5.74 -27.73
N MET A 205 14.07 7.02 -27.82
CA MET A 205 13.62 7.79 -26.66
C MET A 205 12.28 7.28 -26.13
N ILE A 206 12.13 7.28 -24.80
CA ILE A 206 10.90 6.90 -24.11
C ILE A 206 10.14 8.17 -23.71
N THR A 207 8.86 8.24 -24.04
CA THR A 207 8.00 9.39 -23.75
C THR A 207 6.63 8.97 -23.21
N GLN A 208 5.97 9.86 -22.47
CA GLN A 208 4.56 9.75 -22.13
C GLN A 208 3.65 10.36 -23.21
N GLY A 209 4.22 11.02 -24.23
CA GLY A 209 3.50 11.79 -25.23
C GLY A 209 3.33 13.26 -24.83
N SER A 210 2.80 14.06 -25.75
CA SER A 210 2.41 15.46 -25.51
C SER A 210 0.93 15.52 -25.13
N LEU A 211 0.59 16.37 -24.15
CA LEU A 211 -0.79 16.56 -23.73
C LEU A 211 -1.54 17.43 -24.76
N SER A 212 -2.66 16.93 -25.29
CA SER A 212 -3.50 17.66 -26.24
C SER A 212 -4.96 17.25 -26.11
N ALA A 213 -5.84 18.23 -25.92
CA ALA A 213 -7.27 18.05 -25.63
C ALA A 213 -7.51 17.07 -24.47
N GLY A 214 -6.74 17.21 -23.39
CA GLY A 214 -6.87 16.39 -22.19
C GLY A 214 -6.25 14.98 -22.26
N TYR A 215 -5.71 14.55 -23.40
CA TYR A 215 -5.10 13.22 -23.56
C TYR A 215 -3.64 13.31 -24.01
N PHE A 216 -2.81 12.42 -23.50
CA PHE A 216 -1.46 12.24 -24.04
C PHE A 216 -1.49 11.63 -25.44
N ARG A 217 -0.69 12.20 -26.35
CA ARG A 217 -0.60 11.79 -27.75
C ARG A 217 0.85 11.61 -28.20
N VAL A 218 1.06 10.72 -29.16
CA VAL A 218 2.34 10.53 -29.84
C VAL A 218 2.17 10.67 -31.35
N GLY A 219 3.04 11.45 -31.96
CA GLY A 219 3.10 11.60 -33.41
C GLY A 219 3.79 10.40 -34.07
N ARG A 220 3.23 9.92 -35.17
CA ARG A 220 3.86 8.95 -36.06
C ARG A 220 3.52 9.30 -37.50
N LYS A 221 4.55 9.61 -38.30
CA LYS A 221 4.38 10.21 -39.64
C LYS A 221 3.52 11.49 -39.52
N TYR A 222 2.38 11.53 -40.23
CA TYR A 222 1.46 12.68 -40.26
C TYR A 222 0.26 12.56 -39.30
N LEU A 223 0.22 11.53 -38.47
CA LEU A 223 -0.91 11.24 -37.58
C LEU A 223 -0.52 11.31 -36.10
N ASN A 224 -1.50 11.64 -35.26
CA ASN A 224 -1.37 11.67 -33.80
C ASN A 224 -2.20 10.56 -33.18
N TYR A 225 -1.58 9.77 -32.31
CA TYR A 225 -2.19 8.61 -31.67
C TYR A 225 -2.34 8.85 -30.17
N GLN A 226 -3.52 8.55 -29.62
CA GLN A 226 -3.75 8.64 -28.18
C GLN A 226 -3.05 7.50 -27.45
N VAL A 227 -2.25 7.85 -26.44
CA VAL A 227 -1.39 6.89 -25.74
C VAL A 227 -2.22 5.83 -25.00
N HIS A 228 -3.32 6.22 -24.34
CA HIS A 228 -4.19 5.27 -23.64
C HIS A 228 -4.77 4.18 -24.57
N ARG A 229 -5.09 4.53 -25.83
CA ARG A 229 -5.58 3.54 -26.81
C ARG A 229 -4.51 2.55 -27.21
N LEU A 230 -3.29 3.03 -27.45
CA LEU A 230 -2.15 2.16 -27.76
C LEU A 230 -1.87 1.20 -26.58
N VAL A 231 -1.91 1.69 -25.35
CA VAL A 231 -1.70 0.87 -24.15
C VAL A 231 -2.83 -0.15 -23.99
N ALA A 232 -4.08 0.24 -24.17
CA ALA A 232 -5.23 -0.67 -24.06
C ALA A 232 -5.21 -1.78 -25.13
N VAL A 233 -4.76 -1.48 -26.35
CA VAL A 233 -4.55 -2.50 -27.40
C VAL A 233 -3.49 -3.52 -26.98
N ALA A 234 -2.45 -3.09 -26.27
CA ALA A 234 -1.34 -3.96 -25.87
C ALA A 234 -1.65 -4.81 -24.63
N PHE A 235 -2.36 -4.27 -23.65
CA PHE A 235 -2.43 -4.84 -22.30
C PHE A 235 -3.85 -5.14 -21.80
N CYS A 236 -4.89 -4.60 -22.43
CA CYS A 236 -6.27 -4.80 -22.00
C CYS A 236 -6.98 -5.81 -22.92
N LEU A 237 -7.66 -6.80 -22.33
CA LEU A 237 -8.48 -7.75 -23.08
C LEU A 237 -9.67 -7.00 -23.70
N LYS A 238 -9.81 -7.12 -25.02
CA LYS A 238 -10.90 -6.48 -25.75
C LYS A 238 -12.07 -7.45 -25.90
N GLU A 239 -13.15 -7.18 -25.18
CA GLU A 239 -14.41 -7.90 -25.35
C GLU A 239 -15.17 -7.43 -26.60
N GLN A 240 -16.00 -8.32 -27.17
CA GLN A 240 -16.78 -8.03 -28.37
C GLN A 240 -17.78 -6.89 -28.10
N GLY A 241 -17.85 -5.91 -29.00
CA GLY A 241 -18.74 -4.75 -28.88
C GLY A 241 -18.20 -3.56 -28.07
N LYS A 242 -17.09 -3.73 -27.34
CA LYS A 242 -16.45 -2.64 -26.56
C LYS A 242 -15.38 -1.93 -27.40
N ASN A 243 -15.73 -0.76 -27.94
CA ASN A 243 -14.89 -0.01 -28.88
C ASN A 243 -14.24 1.26 -28.29
N TYR A 244 -14.57 1.61 -27.05
CA TYR A 244 -14.04 2.79 -26.36
C TYR A 244 -13.08 2.35 -25.26
N VAL A 245 -12.12 3.20 -24.91
CA VAL A 245 -11.22 2.96 -23.78
C VAL A 245 -11.60 3.94 -22.68
N ASN A 246 -11.88 3.41 -21.49
CA ASN A 246 -12.20 4.19 -20.29
C ASN A 246 -10.97 4.27 -19.37
N HIS A 247 -10.88 5.37 -18.60
CA HIS A 247 -9.95 5.53 -17.50
C HIS A 247 -10.72 5.29 -16.20
N ILE A 248 -10.39 4.22 -15.48
CA ILE A 248 -11.15 3.75 -14.29
C ILE A 248 -11.17 4.80 -13.18
N ASP A 249 -10.08 5.57 -13.02
CA ASP A 249 -9.97 6.65 -12.04
C ASP A 249 -10.51 8.00 -12.54
N GLY A 250 -11.02 8.07 -13.78
CA GLY A 250 -11.47 9.32 -14.40
C GLY A 250 -10.36 10.28 -14.82
N ASN A 251 -9.08 9.95 -14.61
CA ASN A 251 -7.95 10.80 -14.94
C ASN A 251 -7.32 10.38 -16.27
N SER A 252 -7.58 11.18 -17.31
CA SER A 252 -7.10 10.97 -18.68
C SER A 252 -5.57 11.02 -18.86
N THR A 253 -4.83 11.44 -17.83
CA THR A 253 -3.36 11.46 -17.81
C THR A 253 -2.76 10.18 -17.21
N ASN A 254 -3.54 9.39 -16.47
CA ASN A 254 -3.10 8.13 -15.88
C ASN A 254 -3.27 6.97 -16.87
N ASN A 255 -2.33 6.85 -17.81
CA ASN A 255 -2.37 5.85 -18.88
C ASN A 255 -1.79 4.48 -18.50
N LYS A 256 -1.74 4.11 -17.22
CA LYS A 256 -1.30 2.77 -16.82
C LYS A 256 -2.31 1.74 -17.30
N ALA A 257 -1.86 0.60 -17.80
CA ALA A 257 -2.74 -0.49 -18.25
C ALA A 257 -3.73 -0.93 -17.15
N SER A 258 -3.29 -0.92 -15.88
CA SER A 258 -4.15 -1.22 -14.72
C SER A 258 -5.28 -0.21 -14.47
N ASN A 259 -5.23 0.96 -15.12
CA ASN A 259 -6.23 2.02 -15.02
C ASN A 259 -7.08 2.13 -16.30
N LEU A 260 -6.90 1.23 -17.27
CA LEU A 260 -7.57 1.29 -18.56
C LEU A 260 -8.41 0.03 -18.78
N GLU A 261 -9.58 0.23 -19.35
CA GLU A 261 -10.48 -0.86 -19.73
C GLU A 261 -11.19 -0.55 -21.06
N TRP A 262 -11.53 -1.61 -21.80
CA TRP A 262 -12.43 -1.46 -22.94
C TRP A 262 -13.86 -1.36 -22.43
N CYS A 263 -14.63 -0.44 -23.01
CA CYS A 263 -16.03 -0.17 -22.67
C CYS A 263 -16.85 0.16 -23.92
N THR A 264 -18.17 0.11 -23.75
CA THR A 264 -19.14 0.72 -24.66
C THR A 264 -19.27 2.21 -24.36
N GLN A 265 -19.82 2.97 -25.31
CA GLN A 265 -20.07 4.41 -25.10
C GLN A 265 -21.01 4.67 -23.92
N LYS A 266 -22.02 3.82 -23.73
CA LYS A 266 -23.01 3.94 -22.66
C LYS A 266 -22.36 3.75 -21.29
N GLU A 267 -21.54 2.71 -21.13
CA GLU A 267 -20.79 2.44 -19.89
C GLU A 267 -19.85 3.61 -19.56
N ASN A 268 -19.10 4.11 -20.54
CA ASN A 268 -18.20 5.25 -20.35
C ASN A 268 -18.95 6.50 -19.88
N MET A 269 -20.12 6.78 -20.47
CA MET A 269 -20.95 7.92 -20.09
C MET A 269 -21.51 7.75 -18.66
N GLN A 270 -21.97 6.54 -18.31
CA GLN A 270 -22.44 6.23 -16.96
C GLN A 270 -21.32 6.38 -15.92
N HIS A 271 -20.12 5.92 -16.24
CA HIS A 271 -18.94 6.04 -15.39
C HIS A 271 -18.56 7.51 -15.14
N ALA A 272 -18.54 8.34 -16.20
CA ALA A 272 -18.27 9.78 -16.07
C ALA A 272 -19.31 10.50 -15.19
N VAL A 273 -20.59 10.11 -15.29
CA VAL A 273 -21.65 10.63 -14.41
C VAL A 273 -21.43 10.19 -12.95
N HIS A 274 -21.10 8.91 -12.72
CA HIS A 274 -20.83 8.38 -11.38
C HIS A 274 -19.66 9.10 -10.70
N LEU A 275 -18.58 9.34 -11.43
CA LEU A 275 -17.42 10.10 -10.95
C LEU A 275 -17.64 11.62 -10.89
N ARG A 276 -18.86 12.10 -11.21
CA ARG A 276 -19.22 13.52 -11.25
C ARG A 276 -18.31 14.38 -12.14
N LEU A 277 -17.70 13.77 -13.17
CA LEU A 277 -16.87 14.45 -14.17
C LEU A 277 -17.73 15.22 -15.18
N TRP A 278 -19.03 14.95 -15.17
CA TRP A 278 -20.00 15.65 -15.98
C TRP A 278 -20.36 17.01 -15.36
N ASN A 279 -19.63 18.04 -15.76
CA ASN A 279 -20.07 19.43 -15.62
C ASN A 279 -21.12 19.72 -16.68
N GLY A 280 -22.31 19.12 -16.52
CA GLY A 280 -23.49 19.62 -17.23
C GLY A 280 -23.63 21.11 -16.95
N TYR A 281 -23.88 21.93 -17.97
CA TYR A 281 -23.97 23.37 -17.89
C TYR A 281 -24.74 23.83 -16.63
N LYS A 282 -24.01 24.20 -15.58
CA LYS A 282 -24.57 24.86 -14.39
C LYS A 282 -24.75 26.33 -14.74
N ARG A 283 -25.72 26.61 -15.60
CA ARG A 283 -26.21 27.98 -15.78
C ARG A 283 -27.10 28.28 -14.59
N ALA A 284 -26.61 29.14 -13.69
CA ALA A 284 -27.46 29.74 -12.70
C ALA A 284 -28.56 30.52 -13.43
N VAL A 285 -29.80 30.41 -12.96
CA VAL A 285 -30.95 31.06 -13.58
C VAL A 285 -31.67 31.89 -12.53
N LYS A 286 -32.12 33.08 -12.95
CA LYS A 286 -32.81 34.04 -12.09
C LYS A 286 -34.26 34.15 -12.54
N GLN A 287 -35.19 33.80 -11.65
CA GLN A 287 -36.61 34.03 -11.85
C GLN A 287 -36.96 35.44 -11.38
N ILE A 288 -37.69 36.18 -12.22
CA ILE A 288 -38.17 37.53 -11.94
C ILE A 288 -39.69 37.44 -11.83
N PHE A 289 -40.25 37.94 -10.73
CA PHE A 289 -41.70 38.02 -10.49
C PHE A 289 -42.22 39.42 -10.83
N ASP A 290 -43.52 39.54 -11.14
CA ASP A 290 -44.15 40.81 -11.54
C ASP A 290 -44.03 41.92 -10.49
N ASN A 291 -43.84 41.56 -9.22
CA ASN A 291 -43.61 42.47 -8.10
C ASN A 291 -42.13 42.85 -7.91
N ALA A 292 -41.28 42.62 -8.93
CA ALA A 292 -39.83 42.82 -8.92
C ALA A 292 -39.06 41.96 -7.89
N PHE A 293 -39.70 40.98 -7.25
CA PHE A 293 -38.98 39.98 -6.47
C PHE A 293 -38.15 39.07 -7.40
N THR A 294 -37.00 38.62 -6.93
CA THR A 294 -36.15 37.72 -7.71
C THR A 294 -35.68 36.54 -6.89
N GLN A 295 -35.70 35.36 -7.51
CA GLN A 295 -35.17 34.12 -6.92
C GLN A 295 -34.09 33.55 -7.83
N GLU A 296 -32.94 33.19 -7.26
CA GLU A 296 -31.81 32.62 -8.00
C GLU A 296 -31.70 31.12 -7.74
N PHE A 297 -31.43 30.36 -8.81
CA PHE A 297 -31.21 28.91 -8.76
C PHE A 297 -29.82 28.62 -9.32
N LEU A 298 -29.09 27.67 -8.72
CA LEU A 298 -27.73 27.31 -9.12
C LEU A 298 -27.71 26.51 -10.45
N SER A 299 -28.86 26.00 -10.89
CA SER A 299 -29.00 25.32 -12.20
C SER A 299 -30.44 25.31 -12.72
N LEU A 300 -30.60 25.16 -14.04
CA LEU A 300 -31.89 24.90 -14.69
C LEU A 300 -32.65 23.70 -14.09
N LYS A 301 -31.94 22.66 -13.61
CA LYS A 301 -32.55 21.47 -12.99
C LYS A 301 -33.01 21.70 -11.56
N GLU A 302 -32.44 22.68 -10.88
CA GLU A 302 -32.93 23.14 -9.60
C GLU A 302 -34.16 24.02 -9.78
N ALA A 303 -34.15 24.92 -10.77
CA ALA A 303 -35.31 25.71 -11.16
C ALA A 303 -36.50 24.83 -11.59
N GLU A 304 -36.27 23.77 -12.38
CA GLU A 304 -37.33 22.81 -12.76
C GLU A 304 -37.94 22.11 -11.53
N ARG A 305 -37.13 21.76 -10.53
CA ARG A 305 -37.61 21.13 -9.29
C ARG A 305 -38.40 22.10 -8.42
N ALA A 306 -37.97 23.35 -8.33
CA ALA A 306 -38.61 24.37 -7.50
C ALA A 306 -39.92 24.90 -8.12
N THR A 307 -39.95 25.07 -9.44
CA THR A 307 -41.08 25.69 -10.16
C THR A 307 -42.03 24.67 -10.80
N GLY A 308 -41.60 23.42 -10.99
CA GLY A 308 -42.33 22.41 -11.75
C GLY A 308 -42.30 22.63 -13.27
N ILE A 309 -41.68 23.71 -13.75
CA ILE A 309 -41.60 24.04 -15.17
C ILE A 309 -40.45 23.26 -15.80
N LYS A 310 -40.71 22.58 -16.92
CA LYS A 310 -39.68 21.81 -17.63
C LYS A 310 -38.48 22.69 -17.99
N SER A 311 -37.26 22.19 -17.76
CA SER A 311 -36.02 22.94 -18.00
C SER A 311 -35.89 23.47 -19.44
N GLN A 312 -36.52 22.82 -20.42
CA GLN A 312 -36.59 23.28 -21.82
C GLN A 312 -37.34 24.60 -21.97
N ASN A 313 -38.45 24.78 -21.24
CA ASN A 313 -39.26 26.00 -21.26
C ASN A 313 -38.57 27.13 -20.51
N ILE A 314 -37.93 26.81 -19.38
CA ILE A 314 -37.10 27.78 -18.63
C ILE A 314 -35.95 28.29 -19.51
N MET A 315 -35.27 27.38 -20.22
CA MET A 315 -34.18 27.75 -21.13
C MET A 315 -34.64 28.65 -22.29
N ALA A 316 -35.84 28.43 -22.84
CA ALA A 316 -36.36 29.23 -23.95
C ALA A 316 -36.62 30.70 -23.58
N VAL A 317 -36.82 31.01 -22.30
CA VAL A 317 -37.07 32.37 -21.80
C VAL A 317 -35.83 33.03 -21.19
N CYS A 318 -34.79 32.26 -20.87
CA CYS A 318 -33.50 32.82 -20.44
C CYS A 318 -32.75 33.40 -21.65
N GLN A 319 -32.65 34.73 -21.72
CA GLN A 319 -31.76 35.41 -22.67
C GLN A 319 -30.31 35.42 -22.12
N ASP A 320 -29.32 35.32 -23.01
CA ASP A 320 -27.89 35.31 -22.68
C ASP A 320 -27.40 36.64 -22.08
#